data_AF-A0A7C7RVR2-F1
#
_entry.id   AF-A0A7C7RVR2-F1
#
_cell.length_a   1.000
_cell.length_b   1.000
_cell.length_c   1.000
_cell.angle_alpha   90.00
_cell.angle_beta   90.00
_cell.angle_gamma   90.00
#
_symmetry.space_group_name_H-M   'P 1'
#
loop_
_entity.id
_entity.type
_entity.pdbx_description
1 polymer ?
#
loop_
_entity_poly.entity_id
_entity_poly.type
_entity_poly.pdbx_seq_one_letter_code
_entity_poly.pdbx_strand_id
1 'polypeptide(L)'
;MADVVNFFGYGDLINEDHFKELGLEYVSKSSVTLSAWQLVFNKIPVDNGGLENLGLVNIEPTLDNSGMMHGELYAMDEKFVPKLDEIFGHPNEYHRKVLRFNRHDFTLINGLTYIARPERIGAGLKPSKAALKLFRKSKKLFPMLYFSRLMNTPTCD
;
A
#
# COMPACT_ATOMS: atom_id res chain seq x y z
N MET A 1 11.51 -18.83 -18.98
CA MET A 1 11.63 -17.46 -18.46
C MET A 1 10.46 -17.28 -17.52
N ALA A 2 10.69 -16.92 -16.26
CA ALA A 2 9.57 -16.56 -15.38
C ALA A 2 9.01 -15.24 -15.87
N ASP A 3 7.70 -15.17 -16.06
CA ASP A 3 7.01 -13.92 -16.37
C ASP A 3 7.16 -13.00 -15.15
N VAL A 4 7.76 -11.83 -15.38
CA VAL A 4 8.03 -10.84 -14.33
C VAL A 4 6.89 -9.85 -14.28
N VAL A 5 6.42 -9.60 -13.07
CA VAL A 5 5.36 -8.65 -12.76
C VAL A 5 5.87 -7.60 -11.79
N ASN A 6 5.38 -6.36 -11.93
CA ASN A 6 5.65 -5.28 -11.00
C ASN A 6 4.50 -5.17 -10.00
N PHE A 7 4.78 -5.28 -8.71
CA PHE A 7 3.83 -5.07 -7.63
C PHE A 7 4.17 -3.80 -6.84
N PHE A 8 3.19 -2.93 -6.64
CA PHE A 8 3.35 -1.69 -5.87
C PHE A 8 2.84 -1.86 -4.44
N GLY A 9 3.78 -1.87 -3.49
CA GLY A 9 3.52 -1.84 -2.07
C GLY A 9 3.45 -0.40 -1.55
N TYR A 10 2.36 -0.07 -0.85
CA TYR A 10 2.15 1.23 -0.19
C TYR A 10 1.90 1.13 1.32
N GLY A 11 1.72 -0.09 1.83
CA GLY A 11 1.35 -0.37 3.21
C GLY A 11 2.47 -1.01 4.03
N ASP A 12 2.10 -2.00 4.82
CA ASP A 12 2.99 -2.87 5.59
C ASP A 12 3.98 -3.64 4.71
N LEU A 13 3.59 -4.04 3.50
CA LEU A 13 4.46 -4.73 2.54
C LEU A 13 5.65 -3.89 2.02
N ILE A 14 5.72 -2.59 2.35
CA ILE A 14 6.93 -1.79 2.14
C ILE A 14 8.06 -2.26 3.09
N ASN A 15 7.71 -2.82 4.25
CA ASN A 15 8.68 -3.37 5.18
C ASN A 15 9.24 -4.70 4.62
N GLU A 16 10.52 -4.71 4.28
CA GLU A 16 11.16 -5.87 3.64
C GLU A 16 11.20 -7.11 4.54
N ASP A 17 11.35 -6.94 5.85
CA ASP A 17 11.33 -8.07 6.79
C ASP A 17 9.94 -8.71 6.78
N HIS A 18 8.89 -7.89 6.87
CA HIS A 18 7.50 -8.36 6.81
C HIS A 18 7.14 -8.98 5.46
N PHE A 19 7.63 -8.40 4.35
CA PHE A 19 7.45 -8.92 3.00
C PHE A 19 8.03 -10.34 2.88
N LYS A 20 9.22 -10.58 3.43
CA LYS A 20 9.88 -11.89 3.44
C LYS A 20 9.26 -12.88 4.43
N GLU A 21 8.81 -12.41 5.60
CA GLU A 21 8.06 -13.23 6.58
C GLU A 21 6.79 -13.81 5.96
N LEU A 22 6.12 -13.04 5.11
CA LEU A 22 5.00 -13.50 4.31
C LEU A 22 5.42 -14.43 3.18
N GLY A 23 6.70 -14.77 3.02
CA GLY A 23 7.24 -15.67 2.00
C GLY A 23 7.08 -15.15 0.58
N LEU A 24 7.16 -13.83 0.40
CA LEU A 24 7.26 -13.20 -0.91
C LEU A 24 8.74 -12.93 -1.24
N GLU A 25 9.09 -13.01 -2.52
CA GLU A 25 10.43 -12.72 -3.01
C GLU A 25 10.34 -11.78 -4.21
N TYR A 26 11.39 -10.98 -4.42
CA TYR A 26 11.49 -10.08 -5.57
C TYR A 26 12.88 -10.15 -6.19
N VAL A 27 12.95 -9.88 -7.48
CA VAL A 27 14.21 -9.81 -8.26
C VAL A 27 14.87 -8.44 -8.07
N SER A 28 14.06 -7.38 -8.09
CA SER A 28 14.53 -6.02 -7.82
C SER A 28 13.41 -5.17 -7.21
N LYS A 29 13.78 -4.07 -6.56
CA LYS A 29 12.85 -3.08 -6.03
C LYS A 29 13.28 -1.67 -6.41
N SER A 30 12.31 -0.77 -6.53
CA SER A 30 12.56 0.65 -6.78
C SER A 30 11.54 1.52 -6.09
N SER A 31 11.99 2.59 -5.45
CA SER A 31 11.12 3.64 -4.94
C SER A 31 10.48 4.38 -6.11
N VAL A 32 9.16 4.56 -6.04
CA VAL A 32 8.36 5.21 -7.08
C VAL A 32 7.33 6.14 -6.46
N THR A 33 6.74 7.00 -7.30
CA THR A 33 5.60 7.84 -6.91
C THR A 33 4.37 7.55 -7.75
N LEU A 34 3.20 7.76 -7.15
CA LEU A 34 1.90 7.73 -7.83
C LEU A 34 1.23 9.10 -7.67
N SER A 35 1.10 9.82 -8.79
CA SER A 35 0.50 11.16 -8.87
C SER A 35 -1.02 11.08 -8.88
N ALA A 36 -1.70 12.09 -8.32
CA ALA A 36 -3.16 12.19 -8.16
C ALA A 36 -3.78 11.11 -7.25
N TRP A 37 -2.99 10.49 -6.37
CA TRP A 37 -3.44 9.51 -5.38
C TRP A 37 -2.93 9.85 -3.99
N GLN A 38 -3.64 9.36 -2.98
CA GLN A 38 -3.27 9.49 -1.58
C GLN A 38 -3.43 8.17 -0.84
N LEU A 39 -2.61 7.97 0.18
CA LEU A 39 -2.75 6.90 1.16
C LEU A 39 -3.76 7.32 2.21
N VAL A 40 -4.74 6.46 2.47
CA VAL A 40 -5.82 6.66 3.44
C VAL A 40 -5.97 5.43 4.33
N PHE A 41 -6.71 5.58 5.43
CA PHE A 41 -7.02 4.50 6.37
C PHE A 41 -8.53 4.27 6.42
N ASN A 42 -9.11 3.97 5.26
CA ASN A 42 -10.56 3.83 5.11
C ASN A 42 -11.02 2.40 4.81
N LYS A 43 -10.12 1.41 4.72
CA LYS A 43 -10.54 0.01 4.56
C LYS A 43 -11.13 -0.50 5.87
N ILE A 44 -12.37 -1.00 5.81
CA ILE A 44 -13.03 -1.67 6.94
C ILE A 44 -12.33 -3.02 7.19
N PRO A 45 -11.81 -3.30 8.38
CA PRO A 45 -11.21 -4.60 8.67
C PRO A 45 -12.27 -5.71 8.70
N VAL A 46 -11.89 -6.94 8.35
CA VAL A 46 -12.77 -8.11 8.49
C VAL A 46 -13.00 -8.42 9.98
N ASP A 47 -11.95 -8.26 10.80
CA ASP A 47 -12.00 -8.31 12.24
C ASP A 47 -11.34 -7.04 12.80
N ASN A 48 -12.09 -6.28 13.59
CA ASN A 48 -11.60 -5.02 14.16
C ASN A 48 -10.79 -5.23 15.45
N GLY A 49 -10.68 -6.46 15.96
CA GLY A 49 -9.91 -6.77 17.17
C GLY A 49 -10.38 -6.01 18.41
N GLY A 50 -11.65 -5.59 18.44
CA GLY A 50 -12.24 -4.78 19.51
C GLY A 50 -11.93 -3.28 19.43
N LEU A 51 -11.28 -2.79 18.36
CA LEU A 51 -11.04 -1.35 18.17
C LEU A 51 -12.17 -0.70 17.37
N GLU A 52 -12.85 0.26 17.99
CA GLU A 52 -13.85 1.07 17.30
C GLU A 52 -13.20 2.00 16.27
N ASN A 53 -13.84 2.16 15.12
CA ASN A 53 -13.38 3.01 14.02
C ASN A 53 -11.99 2.65 13.46
N LEU A 54 -11.54 1.39 13.61
CA LEU A 54 -10.30 0.92 13.01
C LEU A 54 -10.41 0.94 11.47
N GLY A 55 -9.42 1.57 10.84
CA GLY A 55 -9.23 1.62 9.39
C GLY A 55 -7.90 1.03 8.99
N LEU A 56 -7.93 0.10 8.03
CA LEU A 56 -6.73 -0.43 7.40
C LEU A 56 -6.29 0.46 6.24
N VAL A 57 -5.02 0.32 5.87
CA VAL A 57 -4.40 1.11 4.81
C VAL A 57 -5.09 0.84 3.47
N ASN A 58 -5.33 1.89 2.70
CA ASN A 58 -5.84 1.84 1.34
C ASN A 58 -5.30 3.05 0.56
N ILE A 59 -5.60 3.11 -0.73
CA ILE A 59 -5.32 4.26 -1.58
C ILE A 59 -6.58 4.71 -2.32
N GLU A 60 -6.68 6.00 -2.58
CA GLU A 60 -7.76 6.58 -3.37
C GLU A 60 -7.24 7.76 -4.21
N PRO A 61 -7.89 8.07 -5.34
CA PRO A 61 -7.55 9.26 -6.12
C PRO A 61 -7.86 10.53 -5.31
N THR A 62 -7.05 11.58 -5.47
CA THR A 62 -7.37 12.90 -4.89
C THR A 62 -8.35 13.65 -5.79
N LEU A 63 -9.24 14.45 -5.18
CA LEU A 63 -10.30 15.17 -5.89
C LEU A 63 -9.78 16.21 -6.90
N ASP A 64 -8.58 16.75 -6.66
CA ASP A 64 -7.98 17.88 -7.38
C ASP A 64 -6.71 17.50 -8.15
N ASN A 65 -6.40 16.20 -8.25
CA ASN A 65 -5.13 15.69 -8.80
C ASN A 65 -3.84 16.23 -8.14
N SER A 66 -3.92 16.88 -6.98
CA SER A 66 -2.73 17.41 -6.28
C SER A 66 -1.97 16.36 -5.46
N GLY A 67 -2.56 15.18 -5.27
CA GLY A 67 -1.98 14.10 -4.50
C GLY A 67 -0.68 13.57 -5.09
N MET A 68 0.24 13.18 -4.20
CA MET A 68 1.39 12.38 -4.58
C MET A 68 1.71 11.44 -3.44
N MET A 69 1.63 10.14 -3.72
CA MET A 69 2.00 9.11 -2.76
C MET A 69 3.31 8.43 -3.15
N HIS A 70 4.03 7.98 -2.13
CA HIS A 70 5.28 7.25 -2.26
C HIS A 70 5.07 5.79 -1.88
N GLY A 71 5.79 4.90 -2.56
CA GLY A 71 5.86 3.49 -2.20
C GLY A 71 6.97 2.78 -2.95
N GLU A 72 6.97 1.46 -2.84
CA GLU A 72 7.98 0.60 -3.43
C GLU A 72 7.36 -0.26 -4.53
N LEU A 73 8.02 -0.30 -5.68
CA LEU A 73 7.67 -1.17 -6.79
C LEU A 73 8.63 -2.36 -6.81
N TYR A 74 8.09 -3.55 -6.64
CA TYR A 74 8.80 -4.82 -6.61
C TYR A 74 8.63 -5.54 -7.94
N ALA A 75 9.73 -5.80 -8.64
CA ALA A 75 9.74 -6.70 -9.78
C ALA A 75 9.89 -8.13 -9.27
N MET A 76 8.89 -8.97 -9.47
CA MET A 76 8.82 -10.31 -8.91
C MET A 76 8.26 -11.33 -9.91
N ASP A 77 8.41 -12.61 -9.60
CA ASP A 77 7.86 -13.71 -10.40
C ASP A 77 6.33 -13.71 -10.30
N GLU A 78 5.63 -13.82 -11.44
CA GLU A 78 4.17 -13.85 -11.50
C GLU A 78 3.54 -14.95 -10.64
N LYS A 79 4.28 -16.02 -10.32
CA LYS A 79 3.83 -17.06 -9.37
C LYS A 79 3.41 -16.53 -8.00
N PHE A 80 3.86 -15.34 -7.60
CA PHE A 80 3.50 -14.71 -6.33
C PHE A 80 2.16 -13.96 -6.38
N VAL A 81 1.59 -13.72 -7.57
CA VAL A 81 0.32 -13.01 -7.72
C VAL A 81 -0.84 -13.70 -6.98
N PRO A 82 -1.03 -15.03 -7.05
CA PRO A 82 -2.07 -15.70 -6.25
C PRO A 82 -1.90 -15.52 -4.74
N LYS A 83 -0.65 -15.43 -4.26
CA LYS A 83 -0.35 -15.20 -2.86
C LYS A 83 -0.63 -13.77 -2.43
N LEU A 84 -0.34 -12.80 -3.30
CA LEU A 84 -0.77 -11.41 -3.09
C LEU A 84 -2.30 -11.32 -3.08
N ASP A 85 -2.98 -12.02 -3.99
CA ASP A 85 -4.45 -12.08 -4.02
C ASP A 85 -5.02 -12.63 -2.69
N GLU A 86 -4.39 -13.65 -2.10
CA GLU A 86 -4.75 -14.18 -0.77
C GLU A 86 -4.54 -13.13 0.35
N ILE A 87 -3.35 -12.51 0.42
CA ILE A 87 -3.00 -11.49 1.42
C ILE A 87 -3.99 -10.32 1.39
N PHE A 88 -4.37 -9.88 0.19
CA PHE A 88 -5.30 -8.78 0.00
C PHE A 88 -6.77 -9.21 -0.07
N GLY A 89 -7.08 -10.50 0.16
CA GLY A 89 -8.45 -11.02 0.08
C GLY A 89 -9.15 -10.73 -1.27
N HIS A 90 -8.38 -10.69 -2.36
CA HIS A 90 -8.89 -10.47 -3.71
C HIS A 90 -9.77 -11.66 -4.14
N PRO A 91 -10.94 -11.44 -4.77
CA PRO A 91 -11.50 -10.15 -5.22
C PRO A 91 -12.47 -9.49 -4.24
N ASN A 92 -12.66 -10.00 -3.03
CA ASN A 92 -13.74 -9.61 -2.13
C ASN A 92 -13.40 -8.41 -1.23
N GLU A 93 -12.16 -8.32 -0.77
CA GLU A 93 -11.70 -7.25 0.13
C GLU A 93 -11.06 -6.11 -0.66
N TYR A 94 -10.10 -6.46 -1.52
CA TYR A 94 -9.44 -5.54 -2.44
C TYR A 94 -9.60 -6.01 -3.88
N HIS A 95 -9.64 -5.06 -4.82
CA HIS A 95 -9.52 -5.33 -6.23
C HIS A 95 -8.11 -5.03 -6.72
N ARG A 96 -7.59 -5.92 -7.55
CA ARG A 96 -6.31 -5.72 -8.24
C ARG A 96 -6.50 -4.70 -9.36
N LYS A 97 -5.57 -3.76 -9.50
CA LYS A 97 -5.56 -2.74 -10.55
C LYS A 97 -4.15 -2.51 -11.05
N VAL A 98 -3.99 -2.34 -12.36
CA VAL A 98 -2.73 -1.85 -12.94
C VAL A 98 -2.77 -0.33 -12.93
N LEU A 99 -1.81 0.28 -12.27
CA LEU A 99 -1.56 1.73 -12.29
C LEU A 99 -0.19 2.01 -12.89
N ARG A 100 0.03 3.29 -13.23
CA ARG A 100 1.27 3.77 -13.82
C ARG A 100 2.00 4.64 -12.80
N PHE A 101 3.25 4.27 -12.52
CA PHE A 101 4.10 4.87 -11.49
C PHE A 101 5.25 5.62 -12.12
N ASN A 102 5.70 6.70 -11.47
CA ASN A 102 6.89 7.45 -11.87
C ASN A 102 8.08 6.94 -11.07
N ARG A 103 9.11 6.45 -11.76
CA ARG A 103 10.40 6.16 -11.15
C ARG A 103 11.26 7.43 -11.10
N HIS A 104 12.26 7.44 -10.23
CA HIS A 104 13.19 8.56 -10.05
C HIS A 104 13.96 8.98 -11.32
N ASP A 105 14.08 8.10 -12.31
CA ASP A 105 14.68 8.36 -13.62
C ASP A 105 13.67 8.93 -14.63
N PHE A 106 12.49 9.37 -14.17
CA PHE A 106 11.37 9.88 -14.97
C PHE A 106 10.75 8.85 -15.91
N THR A 107 11.05 7.56 -15.76
CA THR A 107 10.39 6.50 -16.51
C THR A 107 9.03 6.17 -15.90
N LEU A 108 8.07 5.86 -16.78
CA LEU A 108 6.73 5.41 -16.41
C LEU A 108 6.69 3.89 -16.43
N ILE A 109 6.31 3.28 -15.32
CA ILE A 109 6.24 1.82 -15.18
C ILE A 109 4.83 1.41 -14.77
N ASN A 110 4.27 0.40 -15.46
CA ASN A 110 3.00 -0.18 -15.07
C ASN A 110 3.24 -1.20 -13.94
N GLY A 111 2.40 -1.17 -12.90
CA GLY A 111 2.45 -2.11 -11.80
C GLY A 111 1.07 -2.45 -11.25
N LEU A 112 0.95 -3.67 -10.74
CA LEU A 112 -0.20 -4.14 -9.99
C LEU A 112 -0.21 -3.49 -8.61
N THR A 113 -1.38 -3.07 -8.18
CA THR A 113 -1.64 -2.68 -6.79
C THR A 113 -3.03 -3.15 -6.39
N TYR A 114 -3.31 -3.12 -5.10
CA TYR A 114 -4.59 -3.54 -4.53
C TYR A 114 -5.28 -2.34 -3.94
N ILE A 115 -6.54 -2.15 -4.29
CA ILE A 115 -7.36 -1.03 -3.81
C ILE A 115 -8.61 -1.62 -3.18
N ALA A 116 -8.99 -1.13 -2.01
CA ALA A 116 -10.15 -1.62 -1.29
C ALA A 116 -11.40 -1.54 -2.17
N ARG A 117 -12.25 -2.55 -2.08
CA ARG A 117 -13.57 -2.52 -2.72
C ARG A 117 -14.42 -1.37 -2.17
N PRO A 118 -15.26 -0.71 -2.99
CA PRO A 118 -16.17 0.34 -2.53
C PRO A 118 -17.08 -0.10 -1.38
N GLU A 119 -17.50 -1.37 -1.37
CA GLU A 119 -18.34 -1.97 -0.33
C GLU A 119 -17.57 -2.26 0.96
N ARG A 120 -16.25 -2.10 0.93
CA ARG A 120 -15.31 -2.44 2.00
C ARG A 120 -14.56 -1.22 2.53
N ILE A 121 -14.98 -0.02 2.17
CA ILE A 121 -14.46 1.24 2.72
C ILE A 121 -15.50 1.93 3.59
N GLY A 122 -15.05 2.70 4.58
CA GLY A 122 -15.90 3.43 5.52
C GLY A 122 -15.37 4.82 5.83
N ALA A 123 -16.28 5.72 6.23
CA ALA A 123 -15.93 7.07 6.66
C ALA A 123 -15.54 7.11 8.14
N GLY A 124 -14.69 8.07 8.52
CA GLY A 124 -14.30 8.30 9.91
C GLY A 124 -13.34 7.28 10.51
N LEU A 125 -12.89 6.31 9.72
CA LEU A 125 -11.93 5.29 10.14
C LEU A 125 -10.52 5.86 10.30
N LYS A 126 -9.76 5.27 11.20
CA LYS A 126 -8.41 5.71 11.58
C LYS A 126 -7.47 4.52 11.77
N PRO A 127 -6.16 4.69 11.50
CA PRO A 127 -5.19 3.64 11.81
C PRO A 127 -5.09 3.38 13.31
N SER A 128 -4.62 2.18 13.67
CA SER A 128 -4.13 1.94 15.03
C SER A 128 -2.70 2.47 15.22
N LYS A 129 -2.29 2.68 16.47
CA LYS A 129 -0.90 2.96 16.84
C LYS A 129 0.04 1.86 16.35
N ALA A 130 -0.40 0.61 16.36
CA ALA A 130 0.36 -0.52 15.84
C ALA A 130 0.64 -0.38 14.34
N ALA A 131 -0.38 -0.01 13.55
CA ALA A 131 -0.22 0.24 12.11
C ALA A 131 0.78 1.37 11.84
N LEU A 132 0.66 2.51 12.53
CA LEU A 132 1.62 3.61 12.37
C LEU A 132 3.04 3.22 12.82
N LYS A 133 3.19 2.35 13.82
CA LYS A 133 4.49 1.83 14.26
C LYS A 133 5.17 1.00 13.17
N LEU A 134 4.43 0.26 12.35
CA LEU A 134 4.98 -0.44 11.19
C LEU A 134 5.54 0.56 10.17
N PHE A 135 4.79 1.61 9.84
CA PHE A 135 5.29 2.68 8.95
C PHE A 135 6.53 3.38 9.50
N ARG A 136 6.65 3.56 10.83
CA ARG A 136 7.86 4.13 11.44
C ARG A 136 9.11 3.31 11.17
N LYS A 137 9.01 1.98 11.07
CA LYS A 137 10.14 1.11 10.69
C LYS A 137 10.59 1.37 9.25
N SER A 138 9.66 1.76 8.38
CA SER A 138 9.90 2.07 6.98
C SER A 138 10.27 3.54 6.70
N LYS A 139 10.56 4.35 7.75
CA LYS A 139 10.87 5.79 7.63
C LYS A 139 11.91 6.13 6.55
N LYS A 140 12.94 5.29 6.40
CA LYS A 140 14.03 5.52 5.44
C LYS A 140 13.61 5.42 3.97
N LEU A 141 12.44 4.86 3.70
CA LEU A 141 11.91 4.64 2.34
C LEU A 141 11.01 5.79 1.86
N PHE A 142 10.74 6.76 2.73
CA PHE A 142 9.85 7.87 2.43
C PHE A 142 10.60 9.21 2.49
N PRO A 143 10.27 10.19 1.61
CA PRO A 143 10.68 11.56 1.82
C PRO A 143 10.17 12.10 3.16
N MET A 144 10.99 12.89 3.83
CA MET A 144 10.70 13.36 5.20
C MET A 144 9.35 14.08 5.31
N LEU A 145 9.00 14.92 4.33
CA LEU A 145 7.73 15.65 4.35
C LEU A 145 6.52 14.73 4.20
N TYR A 146 6.60 13.72 3.32
CA TYR A 146 5.55 12.72 3.15
C TYR A 146 5.37 11.89 4.43
N PHE A 147 6.49 11.41 4.99
CA PHE A 147 6.50 10.64 6.22
C PHE A 147 5.93 11.44 7.41
N SER A 148 6.32 12.70 7.55
CA SER A 148 5.82 13.58 8.63
C SER A 148 4.30 13.75 8.56
N ARG A 149 3.74 13.97 7.35
CA ARG A 149 2.29 14.03 7.14
C ARG A 149 1.60 12.72 7.53
N LEU A 150 2.14 11.58 7.10
CA LEU A 150 1.62 10.26 7.45
C LEU A 150 1.61 10.03 8.97
N MET A 151 2.67 10.45 9.68
CA MET A 151 2.81 10.28 11.13
C MET A 151 1.93 11.20 11.96
N ASN A 152 1.40 12.28 11.38
CA ASN A 152 0.43 13.17 12.02
C ASN A 152 -1.02 12.67 11.92
N THR A 153 -1.24 11.51 11.30
CA THR A 153 -2.58 10.89 11.22
C THR A 153 -3.08 10.51 12.61
N PRO A 154 -4.27 10.97 13.04
CA PRO A 154 -4.86 10.56 14.32
C PRO A 154 -5.12 9.05 14.36
N THR A 155 -4.87 8.42 15.51
CA THR A 155 -5.16 6.99 15.72
C THR A 155 -6.55 6.78 16.33
N CYS A 156 -7.09 5.57 16.21
CA CYS A 156 -8.31 5.16 16.90
C CYS A 156 -8.08 4.80 18.38
N ASP A 157 -6.84 4.48 18.76
CA ASP A 157 -6.39 4.04 20.09
C ASP A 157 -5.35 4.97 20.72
#